data_AF-A0A1C5MHH4-F1
#
_entry.id   AF-A0A1C5MHH4-F1
#
_cell.length_a   1.000
_cell.length_b   1.000
_cell.length_c   1.000
_cell.angle_alpha   90.00
_cell.angle_beta   90.00
_cell.angle_gamma   90.00
#
_symmetry.space_group_name_H-M   'P 1'
#
loop_
_entity.id
_entity.type
_entity.pdbx_description
1 polymer ?
#
loop_
_entity_poly.entity_id
_entity_poly.type
_entity_poly.pdbx_seq_one_letter_code
_entity_poly.pdbx_strand_id
1 'polypeptide(L)'
;MVRGKTIRQFLIDGITTGRWVSELSNWTGKAYKIPRTYINKCDDRKDLNNTGVYFLFGVNDDTDSQQVYIGEAENVLNRIKKHVVEKEFWNECVIFISKDNNLNKAHIKYLENHLYILAKNSNRYEILNSNIPTESSISEMDRAEMDEFIDNMRLILSVLGHKVLETPIDDTLKKKSEPVFCIQGRTGTKAKGKLTAEGFVVLKGSTISKEVASSLSPSILNKRQQLIDRGIINGQLEFTQNWIFTSPSLAAGIIMGYSINGRTAWKNSKGISLKDLELQAQHLQ
;
A
#
# COMPACT_ATOMS: atom_id res chain seq x y z
N MET A 1 -3.93 -8.10 -23.63
CA MET A 1 -5.18 -7.35 -23.31
C MET A 1 -5.39 -7.44 -21.81
N VAL A 2 -5.79 -6.37 -21.09
CA VAL A 2 -6.07 -6.49 -19.64
C VAL A 2 -7.38 -7.28 -19.51
N ARG A 3 -7.39 -8.33 -18.69
CA ARG A 3 -8.58 -9.15 -18.46
C ARG A 3 -9.18 -8.80 -17.11
N GLY A 4 -10.51 -8.76 -17.03
CA GLY A 4 -11.20 -8.62 -15.76
C GLY A 4 -10.88 -9.78 -14.81
N LYS A 5 -10.97 -9.52 -13.51
CA LYS A 5 -10.80 -10.51 -12.44
C LYS A 5 -12.08 -10.56 -11.60
N THR A 6 -12.56 -11.76 -11.29
CA THR A 6 -13.75 -11.97 -10.46
C THR A 6 -13.34 -12.44 -9.08
N ILE A 7 -13.66 -11.64 -8.06
CA ILE A 7 -13.41 -11.97 -6.65
C ILE A 7 -14.74 -12.29 -5.99
N ARG A 8 -14.81 -13.42 -5.30
CA ARG A 8 -15.96 -13.82 -4.48
C ARG A 8 -15.66 -13.56 -3.02
N GLN A 9 -16.57 -12.85 -2.36
CA GLN A 9 -16.50 -12.57 -0.93
C GLN A 9 -17.63 -13.33 -0.22
N PHE A 10 -17.28 -14.07 0.82
CA PHE A 10 -18.23 -14.77 1.66
C PHE A 10 -18.05 -14.33 3.11
N LEU A 11 -19.05 -13.63 3.65
CA LEU A 11 -19.07 -13.18 5.04
C LEU A 11 -19.60 -14.34 5.88
N ILE A 12 -18.69 -15.07 6.53
CA ILE A 12 -19.00 -16.30 7.28
C ILE A 12 -20.06 -16.03 8.36
N ASP A 13 -19.95 -14.89 9.04
CA ASP A 13 -20.83 -14.52 10.15
C ASP A 13 -21.99 -13.61 9.71
N GLY A 14 -22.17 -13.38 8.40
CA GLY A 14 -23.24 -12.54 7.84
C GLY A 14 -23.11 -11.03 8.13
N ILE A 15 -22.02 -10.60 8.76
CA ILE A 15 -21.76 -9.21 9.14
C ILE A 15 -20.40 -8.73 8.64
N THR A 16 -20.26 -7.44 8.40
CA THR A 16 -19.04 -6.85 7.84
C THR A 16 -17.87 -6.84 8.82
N THR A 17 -18.13 -6.92 10.13
CA THR A 17 -17.11 -6.94 11.19
C THR A 17 -16.74 -8.36 11.65
N GLY A 18 -17.24 -9.40 10.98
CA GLY A 18 -16.96 -10.80 11.27
C GLY A 18 -15.84 -11.39 10.41
N ARG A 19 -15.81 -12.73 10.30
CA ARG A 19 -14.85 -13.46 9.48
C ARG A 19 -15.28 -13.48 8.02
N TRP A 20 -14.35 -13.22 7.11
CA TRP A 20 -14.61 -13.25 5.67
C TRP A 20 -13.72 -14.28 4.99
N VAL A 21 -14.19 -14.81 3.87
CA VAL A 21 -13.42 -15.60 2.91
C VAL A 21 -13.41 -14.87 1.58
N SER A 22 -12.23 -14.76 0.97
CA SER A 22 -12.05 -14.22 -0.37
C SER A 22 -11.41 -15.25 -1.30
N GLU A 23 -11.98 -15.42 -2.48
CA GLU A 23 -11.43 -16.28 -3.53
C GLU A 23 -11.42 -15.56 -4.87
N LEU A 24 -10.41 -15.84 -5.68
CA LEU A 24 -10.31 -15.36 -7.06
C LEU A 24 -10.67 -16.51 -8.02
N SER A 25 -11.46 -16.22 -9.06
CA SER A 25 -11.78 -17.20 -10.09
C SER A 25 -10.50 -17.75 -10.76
N ASN A 26 -10.44 -19.07 -10.94
CA ASN A 26 -9.31 -19.81 -11.54
C ASN A 26 -7.97 -19.71 -10.79
N TRP A 27 -7.99 -19.34 -9.50
CA TRP A 27 -6.81 -19.36 -8.63
C TRP A 27 -7.01 -20.40 -7.52
N THR A 28 -5.94 -21.11 -7.14
CA THR A 28 -5.94 -22.11 -6.07
C THR A 28 -5.86 -21.50 -4.68
N GLY A 29 -5.41 -20.25 -4.56
CA GLY A 29 -5.34 -19.54 -3.29
C GLY A 29 -6.70 -19.19 -2.71
N LYS A 30 -6.71 -19.03 -1.39
CA LYS A 30 -7.86 -18.62 -0.58
C LYS A 30 -7.38 -17.68 0.51
N ALA A 31 -8.10 -16.59 0.69
CA ALA A 31 -7.85 -15.64 1.75
C ALA A 31 -8.93 -15.69 2.83
N TYR A 32 -8.51 -15.47 4.06
CA TYR A 32 -9.38 -15.19 5.19
C TYR A 32 -9.06 -13.81 5.74
N LYS A 33 -10.09 -13.03 6.04
CA LYS A 33 -9.98 -11.81 6.86
C LYS A 33 -10.67 -12.07 8.19
N ILE A 34 -9.93 -12.01 9.28
CA ILE A 34 -10.40 -12.42 10.60
C ILE A 34 -10.06 -11.34 11.62
N PRO A 35 -11.06 -10.74 12.29
CA PRO A 35 -10.82 -9.90 13.45
C PRO A 35 -10.15 -10.69 14.57
N ARG A 36 -9.23 -10.07 15.33
CA ARG A 36 -8.54 -10.71 16.46
C ARG A 36 -9.50 -11.40 17.43
N THR A 37 -10.65 -10.77 17.70
CA THR A 37 -11.70 -11.27 18.60
C THR A 37 -12.39 -12.56 18.10
N TYR A 38 -12.22 -12.91 16.83
CA TYR A 38 -12.83 -14.09 16.21
C TYR A 38 -11.88 -15.28 16.07
N ILE A 39 -10.59 -15.16 16.39
CA ILE A 39 -9.60 -16.24 16.22
C ILE A 39 -9.98 -17.52 16.96
N ASN A 40 -10.54 -17.40 18.17
CA ASN A 40 -10.99 -18.56 18.95
C ASN A 40 -12.23 -19.26 18.35
N LYS A 41 -12.89 -18.66 17.36
CA LYS A 41 -14.04 -19.25 16.66
C LYS A 41 -13.62 -19.95 15.35
N CYS A 42 -12.34 -19.95 15.00
CA CYS A 42 -11.84 -20.43 13.71
C CYS A 42 -11.50 -21.93 13.68
N ASP A 43 -11.72 -22.67 14.77
CA ASP A 43 -11.56 -24.13 14.80
C ASP A 43 -12.56 -24.85 13.86
N ASP A 44 -13.63 -24.17 13.44
CA ASP A 44 -14.57 -24.63 12.39
C ASP A 44 -13.99 -24.57 10.96
N ARG A 45 -12.81 -23.95 10.77
CA ARG A 45 -12.11 -23.84 9.48
C ARG A 45 -10.87 -24.72 9.47
N LYS A 46 -11.07 -25.99 9.15
CA LYS A 46 -10.00 -27.00 9.14
C LYS A 46 -8.84 -26.64 8.22
N ASP A 47 -9.11 -25.96 7.12
CA ASP A 47 -8.13 -25.48 6.14
C ASP A 47 -7.18 -24.41 6.69
N LEU A 48 -7.51 -23.72 7.79
CA LEU A 48 -6.57 -22.83 8.48
C LEU A 48 -5.44 -23.58 9.23
N ASN A 49 -5.54 -24.90 9.36
CA ASN A 49 -4.44 -25.73 9.84
C ASN A 49 -3.40 -26.03 8.76
N ASN A 50 -3.68 -25.64 7.51
CA ASN A 50 -2.76 -25.82 6.39
C ASN A 50 -1.60 -24.84 6.47
N THR A 51 -0.63 -25.11 5.60
CA THR A 51 0.50 -24.25 5.33
C THR A 51 0.06 -22.96 4.64
N GLY A 52 0.60 -21.82 5.09
CA GLY A 52 0.28 -20.52 4.52
C GLY A 52 1.09 -19.36 5.06
N VAL A 53 0.73 -18.16 4.58
CA VAL A 53 1.29 -16.88 4.99
C VAL A 53 0.19 -15.98 5.52
N TYR A 54 0.53 -15.03 6.39
CA TYR A 54 -0.43 -14.16 7.04
C TYR A 54 0.13 -12.76 7.28
N PHE A 55 -0.80 -11.83 7.45
CA PHE A 55 -0.59 -10.45 7.82
C PHE A 55 -1.34 -10.17 9.11
N LEU A 56 -0.69 -9.53 10.08
CA LEU A 56 -1.32 -8.98 11.27
C LEU A 56 -1.32 -7.46 11.13
N PHE A 57 -2.50 -6.86 11.07
CA PHE A 57 -2.69 -5.43 10.87
C PHE A 57 -3.09 -4.75 12.18
N GLY A 58 -2.52 -3.57 12.39
CA GLY A 58 -2.76 -2.73 13.56
C GLY A 58 -2.52 -1.27 13.24
N VAL A 59 -2.67 -0.43 14.26
CA VAL A 59 -2.38 1.00 14.19
C VAL A 59 -1.50 1.33 15.39
N ASN A 60 -0.47 2.15 15.16
CA ASN A 60 0.37 2.67 16.22
C ASN A 60 -0.41 3.74 17.00
N ASP A 61 -0.68 3.50 18.29
CA ASP A 61 -1.50 4.38 19.12
C ASP A 61 -0.92 5.80 19.30
N ASP A 62 0.39 5.98 19.17
CA ASP A 62 1.05 7.28 19.35
C ASP A 62 1.07 8.13 18.06
N THR A 63 1.13 7.47 16.91
CA THR A 63 1.39 8.14 15.62
C THR A 63 0.28 8.00 14.59
N ASP A 64 -0.76 7.21 14.91
CA ASP A 64 -1.83 6.77 14.02
C ASP A 64 -1.34 6.08 12.74
N SER A 65 -0.07 5.66 12.70
CA SER A 65 0.49 4.99 11.52
C SER A 65 0.01 3.56 11.44
N GLN A 66 -0.33 3.11 10.23
CA GLN A 66 -0.68 1.71 9.99
C GLN A 66 0.55 0.82 10.26
N GLN A 67 0.33 -0.31 10.94
CA GLN A 67 1.35 -1.28 11.30
C GLN A 67 1.04 -2.64 10.68
N VAL A 68 2.09 -3.38 10.32
CA VAL A 68 1.96 -4.74 9.79
C VAL A 68 3.06 -5.68 10.31
N TYR A 69 2.68 -6.91 10.61
CA TYR A 69 3.61 -8.03 10.75
C TYR A 69 3.26 -9.09 9.70
N ILE A 70 4.26 -9.59 8.99
CA ILE A 70 4.10 -10.61 7.94
C ILE A 70 4.73 -11.90 8.44
N GLY A 71 4.04 -13.03 8.32
CA GLY A 71 4.55 -14.29 8.82
C GLY A 71 4.16 -15.49 7.96
N GLU A 72 4.90 -16.58 8.12
CA GLU A 72 4.55 -17.91 7.61
C GLU A 72 4.26 -18.92 8.73
N ALA A 73 3.50 -19.97 8.40
CA ALA A 73 3.42 -21.18 9.22
C ALA A 73 2.95 -22.39 8.40
N GLU A 74 3.40 -23.58 8.80
CA GLU A 74 2.85 -24.87 8.32
C GLU A 74 1.50 -25.21 8.96
N ASN A 75 1.19 -24.58 10.11
CA ASN A 75 -0.15 -24.54 10.69
C ASN A 75 -0.46 -23.10 11.09
N VAL A 76 -1.21 -22.40 10.23
CA VAL A 76 -1.46 -20.98 10.42
C VAL A 76 -2.32 -20.72 11.66
N LEU A 77 -3.41 -21.46 11.88
CA LEU A 77 -4.30 -21.23 13.02
C LEU A 77 -3.56 -21.30 14.36
N ASN A 78 -2.73 -22.32 14.57
CA ASN A 78 -1.93 -22.45 15.77
C ASN A 78 -0.92 -21.31 15.93
N ARG A 79 -0.31 -20.87 14.83
CA ARG A 79 0.62 -19.73 14.86
C ARG A 79 -0.08 -18.42 15.21
N ILE A 80 -1.26 -18.16 14.66
CA ILE A 80 -2.04 -16.95 14.97
C ILE A 80 -2.54 -16.98 16.41
N LYS A 81 -3.01 -18.14 16.92
CA LYS A 81 -3.39 -18.29 18.33
C LYS A 81 -2.24 -17.95 19.29
N LYS A 82 -0.99 -18.29 18.95
CA LYS A 82 0.20 -17.85 19.71
C LYS A 82 0.37 -16.33 19.68
N HIS A 83 0.24 -15.71 18.50
CA HIS A 83 0.32 -14.24 18.37
C HIS A 83 -0.78 -13.48 19.13
N VAL A 84 -1.94 -14.09 19.39
CA VAL A 84 -2.98 -13.49 20.26
C VAL A 84 -2.47 -13.31 21.70
N VAL A 85 -1.52 -14.12 22.15
CA VAL A 85 -0.91 -14.02 23.48
C VAL A 85 0.39 -13.20 23.45
N GLU A 86 1.16 -13.32 22.37
CA GLU A 86 2.51 -12.76 22.27
C GLU A 86 2.55 -11.30 21.75
N LYS A 87 1.50 -10.82 21.07
CA LYS A 87 1.52 -9.53 20.36
C LYS A 87 0.20 -8.78 20.50
N GLU A 88 0.22 -7.60 21.11
CA GLU A 88 -0.98 -6.79 21.33
C GLU A 88 -1.33 -5.82 20.18
N PHE A 89 -0.35 -5.40 19.38
CA PHE A 89 -0.50 -4.28 18.42
C PHE A 89 -1.58 -4.45 17.33
N TRP A 90 -2.03 -5.68 17.07
CA TRP A 90 -2.86 -6.01 15.91
C TRP A 90 -4.30 -6.34 16.30
N ASN A 91 -5.25 -5.92 15.46
CA ASN A 91 -6.69 -6.14 15.65
C ASN A 91 -7.34 -6.95 14.52
N GLU A 92 -6.63 -7.15 13.42
CA GLU A 92 -7.13 -7.86 12.24
C GLU A 92 -6.03 -8.71 11.62
N CYS A 93 -6.39 -9.91 11.14
CA CYS A 93 -5.49 -10.80 10.44
C CYS A 93 -6.01 -11.11 9.04
N VAL A 94 -5.13 -11.09 8.05
CA VAL A 94 -5.41 -11.66 6.72
C VAL A 94 -4.50 -12.85 6.50
N ILE A 95 -5.10 -14.02 6.22
CA ILE A 95 -4.40 -15.28 6.03
C ILE A 95 -4.56 -15.73 4.58
N PHE A 96 -3.50 -16.24 3.97
CA PHE A 96 -3.50 -16.86 2.66
C PHE A 96 -3.04 -18.31 2.76
N ILE A 97 -3.86 -19.21 2.23
CA ILE A 97 -3.58 -20.64 2.10
C ILE A 97 -3.88 -21.09 0.66
N SER A 98 -3.53 -22.33 0.32
CA SER A 98 -4.09 -22.98 -0.87
C SER A 98 -5.27 -23.89 -0.54
N LYS A 99 -6.27 -23.90 -1.41
CA LYS A 99 -7.48 -24.74 -1.32
C LYS A 99 -7.17 -26.23 -1.38
N ASP A 100 -6.15 -26.60 -2.13
CA ASP A 100 -5.68 -27.98 -2.33
C ASP A 100 -4.48 -28.33 -1.44
N ASN A 101 -4.10 -27.43 -0.51
CA ASN A 101 -2.96 -27.60 0.39
C ASN A 101 -1.62 -27.88 -0.34
N ASN A 102 -1.42 -27.26 -1.50
CA ASN A 102 -0.21 -27.43 -2.31
C ASN A 102 1.01 -26.57 -1.86
N LEU A 103 0.85 -25.67 -0.86
CA LEU A 103 1.94 -24.87 -0.33
C LEU A 103 2.80 -25.69 0.64
N ASN A 104 4.11 -25.69 0.42
CA ASN A 104 5.08 -26.31 1.32
C ASN A 104 5.95 -25.26 2.05
N LYS A 105 6.89 -25.73 2.88
CA LYS A 105 7.76 -24.86 3.68
C LYS A 105 8.66 -23.94 2.85
N ALA A 106 9.13 -24.41 1.69
CA ALA A 106 9.97 -23.59 0.81
C ALA A 106 9.13 -22.49 0.13
N HIS A 107 7.91 -22.82 -0.30
CA HIS A 107 6.97 -21.87 -0.90
C HIS A 107 6.62 -20.74 0.07
N ILE A 108 6.22 -21.05 1.32
CA ILE A 108 5.81 -19.99 2.26
C ILE A 108 6.97 -19.11 2.73
N LYS A 109 8.20 -19.62 2.77
CA LYS A 109 9.40 -18.80 3.04
C LYS A 109 9.70 -17.87 1.87
N TYR A 110 9.55 -18.36 0.63
CA TYR A 110 9.66 -17.54 -0.57
C TYR A 110 8.62 -16.40 -0.54
N LEU A 111 7.35 -16.75 -0.31
CA LEU A 111 6.24 -15.80 -0.19
C LEU A 111 6.50 -14.78 0.92
N GLU A 112 6.79 -15.21 2.16
CA GLU A 112 7.02 -14.31 3.30
C GLU A 112 8.12 -13.27 3.01
N ASN A 113 9.25 -13.71 2.45
CA ASN A 113 10.35 -12.82 2.08
C ASN A 113 9.93 -11.78 1.02
N HIS A 114 9.31 -12.22 -0.07
CA HIS A 114 8.92 -11.33 -1.16
C HIS A 114 7.82 -10.35 -0.73
N LEU A 115 6.85 -10.81 0.05
CA LEU A 115 5.80 -9.97 0.63
C LEU A 115 6.38 -8.93 1.60
N TYR A 116 7.37 -9.31 2.41
CA TYR A 116 8.10 -8.38 3.27
C TYR A 116 8.85 -7.31 2.46
N ILE A 117 9.54 -7.70 1.38
CA ILE A 117 10.24 -6.76 0.50
C ILE A 117 9.25 -5.79 -0.16
N LEU A 118 8.14 -6.30 -0.68
CA LEU A 118 7.07 -5.47 -1.28
C LEU A 118 6.47 -4.50 -0.26
N ALA A 119 6.18 -4.97 0.96
CA ALA A 119 5.69 -4.12 2.04
C ALA A 119 6.69 -3.03 2.42
N LYS A 120 7.98 -3.36 2.46
CA LYS A 120 9.04 -2.40 2.77
C LYS A 120 9.18 -1.35 1.67
N ASN A 121 9.08 -1.77 0.41
CA ASN A 121 9.19 -0.89 -0.75
C ASN A 121 7.96 0.00 -0.94
N SER A 122 6.78 -0.41 -0.45
CA SER A 122 5.57 0.42 -0.51
C SER A 122 5.64 1.65 0.39
N ASN A 123 6.38 1.54 1.51
CA ASN A 123 6.47 2.55 2.58
C ASN A 123 5.09 3.05 3.06
N ARG A 124 4.09 2.16 3.11
CA ARG A 124 2.73 2.48 3.57
C ARG A 124 2.44 2.06 5.01
N TYR A 125 3.16 1.07 5.53
CA TYR A 125 2.97 0.50 6.85
C TYR A 125 4.32 0.47 7.58
N GLU A 126 4.29 0.70 8.88
CA GLU A 126 5.40 0.35 9.77
C GLU A 126 5.46 -1.17 9.91
N ILE A 127 6.59 -1.77 9.51
CA ILE A 127 6.76 -3.23 9.53
C ILE A 127 7.40 -3.66 10.84
N LEU A 128 6.71 -4.52 11.59
CA LEU A 128 7.11 -4.95 12.94
C LEU A 128 7.89 -6.27 12.96
N ASN A 129 8.21 -6.84 11.80
CA ASN A 129 9.15 -7.97 11.73
C ASN A 129 10.52 -7.52 12.24
N SER A 130 11.10 -8.27 13.17
CA SER A 130 12.42 -7.94 13.74
C SER A 130 13.57 -8.16 12.76
N ASN A 131 13.40 -9.07 11.80
CA ASN A 131 14.41 -9.45 10.82
C ASN A 131 13.78 -9.55 9.44
N ILE A 132 14.61 -9.44 8.40
CA ILE A 132 14.23 -9.76 7.03
C ILE A 132 14.03 -11.29 6.95
N PRO A 133 12.85 -11.79 6.53
CA PRO A 133 12.61 -13.22 6.39
C PRO A 133 13.59 -13.87 5.40
N THR A 134 13.93 -15.14 5.61
CA THR A 134 14.87 -15.85 4.72
C THR A 134 14.19 -16.29 3.44
N GLU A 135 14.77 -15.98 2.27
CA GLU A 135 14.31 -16.52 0.99
C GLU A 135 14.77 -17.98 0.82
N SER A 136 13.84 -18.88 0.47
CA SER A 136 14.18 -20.26 0.13
C SER A 136 14.42 -20.40 -1.37
N SER A 137 15.38 -21.24 -1.75
CA SER A 137 15.57 -21.61 -3.15
C SER A 137 14.48 -22.59 -3.59
N ILE A 138 13.79 -22.27 -4.67
CA ILE A 138 12.71 -23.06 -5.28
C ILE A 138 12.97 -23.20 -6.79
N SER A 139 12.32 -24.18 -7.43
CA SER A 139 12.48 -24.39 -8.87
C SER A 139 11.99 -23.18 -9.68
N GLU A 140 12.41 -23.08 -10.94
CA GLU A 140 11.91 -22.04 -11.85
C GLU A 140 10.37 -22.10 -11.99
N MET A 141 9.81 -23.32 -12.05
CA MET A 141 8.37 -23.54 -12.12
C MET A 141 7.66 -23.05 -10.86
N ASP A 142 8.15 -23.45 -9.68
CA ASP A 142 7.60 -22.98 -8.40
C ASP A 142 7.69 -21.47 -8.27
N ARG A 143 8.80 -20.86 -8.72
CA ARG A 143 8.99 -19.41 -8.71
C ARG A 143 7.90 -18.71 -9.52
N ALA A 144 7.67 -19.16 -10.76
CA ALA A 144 6.64 -18.58 -11.61
C ALA A 144 5.24 -18.69 -10.98
N GLU A 145 4.93 -19.83 -10.34
CA GLU A 145 3.67 -20.01 -9.62
C GLU A 145 3.56 -19.11 -8.38
N MET A 146 4.62 -18.98 -7.59
CA MET A 146 4.62 -18.14 -6.38
C MET A 146 4.55 -16.65 -6.71
N ASP A 147 5.18 -16.22 -7.81
CA ASP A 147 5.08 -14.84 -8.30
C ASP A 147 3.63 -14.51 -8.71
N GLU A 148 2.95 -15.42 -9.43
CA GLU A 148 1.51 -15.27 -9.72
C GLU A 148 0.65 -15.31 -8.45
N PHE A 149 1.02 -16.14 -7.47
CA PHE A 149 0.36 -16.19 -6.18
C PHE A 149 0.46 -14.83 -5.46
N ILE A 150 1.65 -14.21 -5.44
CA ILE A 150 1.88 -12.86 -4.88
C ILE A 150 1.03 -11.81 -5.59
N ASP A 151 0.97 -11.81 -6.92
CA ASP A 151 0.16 -10.86 -7.68
C ASP A 151 -1.34 -10.97 -7.33
N ASN A 152 -1.83 -12.19 -7.12
CA ASN A 152 -3.21 -12.41 -6.68
C ASN A 152 -3.40 -11.99 -5.20
N MET A 153 -2.42 -12.23 -4.33
CA MET A 153 -2.44 -11.75 -2.94
C MET A 153 -2.52 -10.23 -2.86
N ARG A 154 -1.72 -9.52 -3.66
CA ARG A 154 -1.72 -8.05 -3.79
C ARG A 154 -3.12 -7.50 -4.09
N LEU A 155 -3.78 -8.09 -5.09
CA LEU A 155 -5.13 -7.72 -5.46
C LEU A 155 -6.13 -7.97 -4.33
N ILE A 156 -6.09 -9.16 -3.72
CA ILE A 156 -7.03 -9.53 -2.65
C ILE A 156 -6.82 -8.66 -1.41
N LEU A 157 -5.58 -8.40 -1.00
CA LEU A 157 -5.27 -7.48 0.11
C LEU A 157 -5.87 -6.10 -0.15
N SER A 158 -5.68 -5.56 -1.35
CA SER A 158 -6.24 -4.25 -1.75
C SER A 158 -7.77 -4.23 -1.66
N VAL A 159 -8.44 -5.30 -2.11
CA VAL A 159 -9.91 -5.46 -1.99
C VAL A 159 -10.36 -5.57 -0.54
N LEU A 160 -9.55 -6.19 0.32
CA LEU A 160 -9.82 -6.33 1.76
C LEU A 160 -9.53 -5.05 2.56
N GLY A 161 -9.02 -4.01 1.90
CA GLY A 161 -8.74 -2.69 2.48
C GLY A 161 -7.26 -2.43 2.80
N HIS A 162 -6.37 -3.36 2.47
CA HIS A 162 -4.94 -3.28 2.81
C HIS A 162 -4.09 -3.06 1.58
N LYS A 163 -3.49 -1.87 1.47
CA LYS A 163 -2.60 -1.52 0.35
C LYS A 163 -1.13 -1.78 0.69
N VAL A 164 -0.86 -2.66 1.64
CA VAL A 164 0.48 -2.87 2.21
C VAL A 164 1.54 -3.20 1.16
N LEU A 165 1.17 -3.85 0.06
CA LEU A 165 2.09 -4.25 -1.01
C LEU A 165 2.10 -3.29 -2.20
N GLU A 166 1.28 -2.24 -2.19
CA GLU A 166 1.11 -1.33 -3.32
C GLU A 166 1.94 -0.07 -3.15
N THR A 167 2.83 0.21 -4.10
CA THR A 167 3.53 1.49 -4.11
C THR A 167 2.55 2.64 -4.40
N PRO A 168 2.79 3.87 -3.89
CA PRO A 168 1.98 5.05 -4.26
C PRO A 168 1.92 5.34 -5.75
N ILE A 169 2.91 4.85 -6.49
CA ILE A 169 2.98 4.90 -7.95
C ILE A 169 3.09 3.46 -8.40
N ASP A 170 2.01 2.93 -8.95
CA ASP A 170 2.02 1.58 -9.48
C ASP A 170 2.64 1.60 -10.90
N ASP A 171 3.94 1.28 -10.99
CA ASP A 171 4.63 1.14 -12.27
C ASP A 171 4.22 -0.16 -13.02
N THR A 172 3.45 -1.06 -12.39
CA THR A 172 3.06 -2.34 -13.01
C THR A 172 1.90 -2.20 -14.00
N LEU A 173 1.09 -1.15 -13.87
CA LEU A 173 0.16 -0.72 -14.91
C LEU A 173 0.92 0.03 -16.02
N LYS A 174 1.74 -0.71 -16.78
CA LYS A 174 2.38 -0.27 -18.05
C LYS A 174 1.36 0.03 -19.17
N LYS A 175 0.30 0.80 -18.89
CA LYS A 175 -0.67 1.25 -19.89
C LYS A 175 -1.05 2.71 -19.67
N LYS A 176 -0.57 3.52 -20.63
CA LYS A 176 -0.60 4.99 -20.72
C LYS A 176 0.18 5.66 -19.60
N SER A 177 1.37 6.15 -19.96
CA SER A 177 2.13 7.15 -19.20
C SER A 177 1.19 8.24 -18.68
N GLU A 178 0.73 8.11 -17.44
CA GLU A 178 0.12 9.24 -16.74
C GLU A 178 1.12 10.39 -16.81
N PRO A 179 0.73 11.56 -17.35
CA PRO A 179 1.67 12.64 -17.59
C PRO A 179 2.31 13.04 -16.27
N VAL A 180 3.64 13.12 -16.24
CA VAL A 180 4.36 13.74 -15.13
C VAL A 180 4.15 15.24 -15.25
N PHE A 181 3.63 15.83 -14.18
CA PHE A 181 3.46 17.27 -14.03
C PHE A 181 4.64 17.85 -13.28
N CYS A 182 5.01 19.05 -13.66
CA CYS A 182 6.04 19.85 -13.01
C CYS A 182 5.40 21.11 -12.42
N ILE A 183 5.93 21.54 -11.29
CA ILE A 183 5.72 22.87 -10.73
C ILE A 183 7.10 23.48 -10.46
N GLN A 184 7.25 24.76 -10.77
CA GLN A 184 8.50 25.48 -10.57
C GLN A 184 8.24 26.82 -9.90
N GLY A 185 8.95 27.08 -8.81
CA GLY A 185 9.00 28.36 -8.13
C GLY A 185 10.02 29.31 -8.74
N ARG A 186 9.82 30.61 -8.51
CA ARG A 186 10.73 31.67 -8.97
C ARG A 186 12.13 31.56 -8.36
N THR A 187 12.21 31.00 -7.15
CA THR A 187 13.42 30.84 -6.34
C THR A 187 14.13 29.50 -6.56
N GLY A 188 13.84 28.80 -7.67
CA GLY A 188 14.53 27.57 -8.05
C GLY A 188 13.89 26.27 -7.54
N THR A 189 12.86 26.34 -6.68
CA THR A 189 12.06 25.18 -6.28
C THR A 189 11.51 24.46 -7.50
N LYS A 190 11.75 23.16 -7.59
CA LYS A 190 11.25 22.30 -8.66
C LYS A 190 10.72 21.01 -8.07
N ALA A 191 9.48 20.69 -8.40
CA ALA A 191 8.87 19.43 -8.01
C ALA A 191 8.19 18.77 -9.20
N LYS A 192 8.17 17.44 -9.17
CA LYS A 192 7.46 16.60 -10.14
C LYS A 192 6.37 15.84 -9.40
N GLY A 193 5.25 15.62 -10.06
CA GLY A 193 4.16 14.84 -9.50
C GLY A 193 3.31 14.16 -10.55
N LYS A 194 2.52 13.19 -10.10
CA LYS A 194 1.55 12.44 -10.91
C LYS A 194 0.19 12.49 -10.22
N LEU A 195 -0.86 12.72 -11.00
CA LEU A 195 -2.22 12.55 -10.53
C LEU A 195 -2.56 11.05 -10.62
N THR A 196 -3.00 10.46 -9.51
CA THR A 196 -3.37 9.05 -9.38
C THR A 196 -4.79 8.94 -8.87
N ALA A 197 -5.39 7.74 -8.92
CA ALA A 197 -6.71 7.48 -8.35
C ALA A 197 -6.78 7.69 -6.82
N GLU A 198 -5.64 7.67 -6.11
CA GLU A 198 -5.58 7.84 -4.66
C GLU A 198 -5.33 9.30 -4.23
N GLY A 199 -4.98 10.17 -5.17
CA GLY A 199 -4.56 11.54 -4.87
C GLY A 199 -3.42 12.00 -5.77
N PHE A 200 -2.68 13.02 -5.32
CA PHE A 200 -1.58 13.60 -6.07
C PHE A 200 -0.25 13.18 -5.45
N VAL A 201 0.53 12.39 -6.19
CA VAL A 201 1.83 11.90 -5.72
C VAL A 201 2.93 12.85 -6.14
N VAL A 202 3.67 13.38 -5.18
CA VAL A 202 4.92 14.11 -5.42
C VAL A 202 6.07 13.10 -5.48
N LEU A 203 6.90 13.21 -6.50
CA LEU A 203 7.99 12.26 -6.76
C LEU A 203 9.18 12.54 -5.85
N LYS A 204 9.88 11.47 -5.46
CA LYS A 204 11.21 11.53 -4.84
C LYS A 204 12.14 12.48 -5.62
N GLY A 205 12.92 13.26 -4.91
CA GLY A 205 13.82 14.27 -5.49
C GLY A 205 13.16 15.60 -5.82
N SER A 206 11.85 15.74 -5.58
CA SER A 206 11.18 17.04 -5.63
C SER A 206 11.66 17.93 -4.48
N THR A 207 11.81 19.22 -4.72
CA THR A 207 12.25 20.19 -3.71
C THR A 207 11.09 21.09 -3.27
N ILE A 208 11.19 21.65 -2.07
CA ILE A 208 10.25 22.62 -1.53
C ILE A 208 10.93 23.98 -1.30
N SER A 209 10.18 25.07 -1.39
CA SER A 209 10.66 26.44 -1.15
C SER A 209 11.13 26.59 0.30
N LYS A 210 12.28 27.24 0.52
CA LYS A 210 12.75 27.61 1.87
C LYS A 210 11.85 28.68 2.50
N GLU A 211 11.37 29.60 1.69
CA GLU A 211 10.49 30.69 2.12
C GLU A 211 9.05 30.22 2.19
N VAL A 212 8.36 30.64 3.26
CA VAL A 212 6.96 30.37 3.49
C VAL A 212 6.25 31.68 3.75
N ALA A 213 5.17 31.94 3.02
CA ALA A 213 4.37 33.15 3.17
C ALA A 213 3.61 33.13 4.50
N SER A 214 3.53 34.29 5.16
CA SER A 214 2.78 34.46 6.42
C SER A 214 1.28 34.17 6.30
N SER A 215 0.74 34.24 5.09
CA SER A 215 -0.66 33.94 4.78
C SER A 215 -0.95 32.45 4.58
N LEU A 216 0.06 31.58 4.64
CA LEU A 216 -0.14 30.14 4.53
C LEU A 216 -0.89 29.62 5.77
N SER A 217 -1.89 28.78 5.56
CA SER A 217 -2.72 28.32 6.66
C SER A 217 -1.94 27.49 7.69
N PRO A 218 -2.28 27.59 8.99
CA PRO A 218 -1.62 26.81 10.05
C PRO A 218 -1.65 25.30 9.82
N SER A 219 -2.74 24.77 9.24
CA SER A 219 -2.86 23.35 8.91
C SER A 219 -1.81 22.89 7.89
N ILE A 220 -1.55 23.70 6.85
CA ILE A 220 -0.53 23.38 5.84
C ILE A 220 0.88 23.49 6.44
N LEU A 221 1.12 24.50 7.28
CA LEU A 221 2.38 24.66 8.00
C LEU A 221 2.68 23.45 8.90
N ASN A 222 1.70 23.03 9.70
CA ASN A 222 1.82 21.86 10.57
C ASN A 222 2.08 20.60 9.76
N LYS A 223 1.34 20.39 8.65
CA LYS A 223 1.58 19.24 7.78
C LYS A 223 2.98 19.25 7.17
N ARG A 224 3.46 20.42 6.76
CA ARG A 224 4.81 20.59 6.21
C ARG A 224 5.88 20.28 7.26
N GLN A 225 5.71 20.75 8.50
CA GLN A 225 6.64 20.43 9.60
C GLN A 225 6.63 18.93 9.91
N GLN A 226 5.46 18.30 9.98
CA GLN A 226 5.35 16.85 10.17
C GLN A 226 6.10 16.04 9.10
N LEU A 227 6.11 16.49 7.83
CA LEU A 227 6.85 15.80 6.77
C LEU A 227 8.37 15.93 6.95
N ILE A 228 8.84 17.07 7.48
CA ILE A 228 10.25 17.29 7.82
C ILE A 228 10.64 16.44 9.02
N ASP A 229 9.84 16.47 10.09
CA ASP A 229 10.11 15.72 11.33
C ASP A 229 10.14 14.21 11.08
N ARG A 230 9.31 13.72 10.14
CA ARG A 230 9.28 12.30 9.71
C ARG A 230 10.39 11.94 8.72
N GLY A 231 11.26 12.87 8.32
CA GLY A 231 12.31 12.64 7.33
C GLY A 231 11.82 12.36 5.90
N ILE A 232 10.52 12.58 5.63
CA ILE A 232 9.95 12.52 4.27
C ILE A 232 10.52 13.67 3.43
N ILE A 233 10.79 14.80 4.08
CA ILE A 233 11.57 15.92 3.54
C ILE A 233 12.86 16.02 4.36
N ASN A 234 14.02 15.98 3.70
CA ASN A 234 15.31 16.06 4.38
C ASN A 234 15.75 17.52 4.67
N GLY A 235 16.90 17.69 5.34
CA GLY A 235 17.47 19.00 5.65
C GLY A 235 17.83 19.86 4.44
N GLN A 236 17.92 19.26 3.25
CA GLN A 236 18.13 19.94 1.96
C GLN A 236 16.80 20.37 1.31
N LEU A 237 15.66 20.25 2.02
CA LEU A 237 14.33 20.59 1.54
C LEU A 237 13.90 19.75 0.32
N GLU A 238 14.31 18.47 0.30
CA GLU A 238 14.03 17.53 -0.77
C GLU A 238 13.23 16.32 -0.26
N PHE A 239 12.25 15.88 -1.04
CA PHE A 239 11.49 14.66 -0.78
C PHE A 239 12.38 13.42 -0.92
N THR A 240 12.54 12.67 0.17
CA THR A 240 13.38 11.46 0.23
C THR A 240 12.72 10.24 -0.42
N GLN A 241 11.40 10.31 -0.64
CA GLN A 241 10.57 9.28 -1.24
C GLN A 241 9.35 9.87 -1.95
N ASN A 242 8.65 9.04 -2.72
CA ASN A 242 7.35 9.42 -3.27
C ASN A 242 6.37 9.64 -2.12
N TRP A 243 5.58 10.71 -2.19
CA TRP A 243 4.63 11.04 -1.14
C TRP A 243 3.29 11.47 -1.72
N ILE A 244 2.21 10.88 -1.20
CA ILE A 244 0.86 11.14 -1.66
C ILE A 244 0.18 12.25 -0.84
N PHE A 245 -0.43 13.20 -1.55
CA PHE A 245 -1.28 14.23 -1.01
C PHE A 245 -2.73 14.00 -1.42
N THR A 246 -3.67 14.39 -0.56
CA THR A 246 -5.11 14.30 -0.84
C THR A 246 -5.56 15.18 -2.01
N SER A 247 -4.76 16.18 -2.41
CA SER A 247 -5.06 17.01 -3.57
C SER A 247 -3.80 17.64 -4.20
N PRO A 248 -3.85 18.00 -5.50
CA PRO A 248 -2.78 18.75 -6.16
C PRO A 248 -2.51 20.12 -5.52
N SER A 249 -3.54 20.78 -4.97
CA SER A 249 -3.42 22.08 -4.32
C SER A 249 -2.72 22.00 -2.98
N LEU A 250 -2.99 20.96 -2.17
CA LEU A 250 -2.25 20.73 -0.93
C LEU A 250 -0.76 20.48 -1.23
N ALA A 251 -0.47 19.63 -2.21
CA ALA A 251 0.90 19.38 -2.65
C ALA A 251 1.60 20.68 -3.09
N ALA A 252 0.95 21.47 -3.96
CA ALA A 252 1.50 22.71 -4.47
C ALA A 252 1.71 23.75 -3.35
N GLY A 253 0.77 23.88 -2.41
CA GLY A 253 0.89 24.80 -1.28
C GLY A 253 2.06 24.44 -0.34
N ILE A 254 2.24 23.15 -0.05
CA ILE A 254 3.38 22.66 0.74
C ILE A 254 4.69 22.90 0.01
N ILE A 255 4.75 22.58 -1.28
CA ILE A 255 5.98 22.74 -2.09
C ILE A 255 6.36 24.22 -2.22
N MET A 256 5.41 25.07 -2.58
CA MET A 256 5.67 26.46 -2.93
C MET A 256 5.75 27.38 -1.71
N GLY A 257 5.21 26.97 -0.57
CA GLY A 257 5.21 27.76 0.66
C GLY A 257 4.17 28.89 0.67
N TYR A 258 3.20 28.89 -0.24
CA TYR A 258 2.09 29.85 -0.27
C TYR A 258 0.84 29.21 -0.89
N SER A 259 -0.33 29.79 -0.66
CA SER A 259 -1.58 29.28 -1.22
C SER A 259 -1.58 29.38 -2.75
N ILE A 260 -1.76 28.25 -3.43
CA ILE A 260 -1.74 28.19 -4.89
C ILE A 260 -2.74 27.13 -5.38
N ASN A 261 -3.42 27.43 -6.49
CA ASN A 261 -4.31 26.47 -7.13
C ASN A 261 -3.48 25.41 -7.86
N GLY A 262 -3.40 24.21 -7.31
CA GLY A 262 -2.64 23.11 -7.90
C GLY A 262 -3.12 22.72 -9.29
N ARG A 263 -4.43 22.84 -9.57
CA ARG A 263 -5.00 22.43 -10.87
C ARG A 263 -4.47 23.27 -12.03
N THR A 264 -4.05 24.50 -11.79
CA THR A 264 -3.48 25.39 -12.82
C THR A 264 -1.96 25.47 -12.74
N ALA A 265 -1.38 25.27 -11.56
CA ALA A 265 0.06 25.38 -11.32
C ALA A 265 0.85 24.18 -11.84
N TRP A 266 0.32 22.97 -11.70
CA TRP A 266 0.94 21.74 -12.20
C TRP A 266 0.75 21.61 -13.71
N LYS A 267 1.86 21.53 -14.45
CA LYS A 267 1.86 21.47 -15.93
C LYS A 267 2.68 20.31 -16.45
N ASN A 268 2.20 19.65 -17.49
CA ASN A 268 2.97 18.58 -18.15
C ASN A 268 4.11 19.16 -19.02
N SER A 269 4.86 18.29 -19.70
CA SER A 269 5.97 18.68 -20.60
C SER A 269 5.54 19.59 -21.77
N LYS A 270 4.25 19.60 -22.12
CA LYS A 270 3.67 20.48 -23.15
C LYS A 270 3.13 21.80 -22.59
N GLY A 271 3.31 22.05 -21.28
CA GLY A 271 2.79 23.25 -20.62
C GLY A 271 1.29 23.21 -20.31
N ILE A 272 0.60 22.09 -20.56
CA ILE A 272 -0.84 21.93 -20.33
C ILE A 272 -1.07 21.66 -18.85
N SER A 273 -2.00 22.39 -18.23
CA SER A 273 -2.31 22.23 -16.80
C SER A 273 -3.20 21.01 -16.52
N LEU A 274 -3.25 20.56 -15.27
CA LEU A 274 -4.20 19.53 -14.82
C LEU A 274 -5.65 19.91 -15.17
N LYS A 275 -6.04 21.16 -14.92
CA LYS A 275 -7.38 21.67 -15.22
C LYS A 275 -7.72 21.51 -16.70
N ASP A 276 -6.78 21.86 -17.59
CA ASP A 276 -7.02 21.83 -19.03
C ASP A 276 -7.11 20.38 -19.55
N LEU A 277 -6.31 19.45 -19.00
CA LEU A 277 -6.40 18.04 -19.36
C LEU A 277 -7.73 17.41 -18.93
N GLU A 278 -8.21 17.73 -17.73
CA GLU A 278 -9.51 17.25 -17.25
C GLU A 278 -10.65 17.76 -18.14
N LEU A 279 -10.61 19.02 -18.57
CA LEU A 279 -11.59 19.59 -19.50
C LEU A 279 -11.51 18.96 -20.89
N GLN A 280 -10.30 18.71 -21.41
CA GLN A 280 -10.11 18.02 -22.69
C GLN A 280 -10.68 16.60 -22.67
N ALA A 281 -10.51 15.88 -21.56
CA ALA A 281 -11.07 14.54 -21.39
C ALA A 281 -12.61 14.54 -21.38
N GLN A 282 -13.24 15.59 -20.85
CA GLN A 282 -14.70 15.75 -20.83
C GLN A 282 -15.29 16.01 -22.22
N HIS A 283 -14.56 16.68 -23.11
CA HIS A 283 -15.02 16.95 -24.49
C HIS A 283 -14.82 15.78 -25.45
N LEU A 284 -14.13 14.71 -25.02
CA LEU A 284 -13.88 13.50 -25.80
C LEU A 284 -14.82 12.33 -25.42
N GLN A 285 -15.76 12.55 -24.49
CA GLN A 285 -16.83 11.63 -24.12
C GLN A 285 -18.16 12.12 -24.68
#